data_AF-B9NHR9-F1
#
_entry.id   AF-B9NHR9-F1
#
_cell.length_a   1.000
_cell.length_b   1.000
_cell.length_c   1.000
_cell.angle_alpha   90.00
_cell.angle_beta   90.00
_cell.angle_gamma   90.00
#
_symmetry.space_group_name_H-M   'P 1'
#
loop_
_entity.id
_entity.type
_entity.pdbx_description
1 polymer ?
#
loop_
_entity_poly.entity_id
_entity_poly.type
_entity_poly.pdbx_seq_one_letter_code
_entity_poly.pdbx_strand_id
1 'polypeptide(L)'
;MTLKCAVQLGKPDVIQKHGKPMTLSELVSALPIHPSKAQYVHRLMRVLVHSGFFFQQNLNGIHNQEAYSLTQSTRLLLKDNPWSVRPLLLLLLDPVLTKPWDCLSTWFQNDDRNAFSVAHEKTVWEYAGQDTRLNNLFNEAISS
;
A
#
# COMPACT_ATOMS: atom_id res chain seq x y z
N MET A 1 -0.60 -6.29 3.02
CA MET A 1 -1.47 -5.32 3.73
C MET A 1 -0.72 -4.11 4.30
N THR A 2 0.42 -4.25 4.98
CA THR A 2 1.16 -3.12 5.56
C THR A 2 1.57 -2.05 4.54
N LEU A 3 2.05 -2.46 3.36
CA LEU A 3 2.41 -1.53 2.27
C LEU A 3 1.20 -0.74 1.75
N LYS A 4 0.05 -1.41 1.52
CA LYS A 4 -1.21 -0.75 1.16
C LYS A 4 -1.55 0.35 2.16
N CYS A 5 -1.51 0.03 3.45
CA CYS A 5 -1.77 1.01 4.52
C CYS A 5 -0.80 2.20 4.45
N ALA A 6 0.50 1.95 4.23
CA ALA A 6 1.48 3.02 4.11
C ALA A 6 1.21 3.98 2.94
N VAL A 7 0.85 3.42 1.78
CA VAL A 7 0.51 4.17 0.57
C VAL A 7 -0.81 4.94 0.73
N GLN A 8 -1.82 4.32 1.34
CA GLN A 8 -3.10 4.98 1.63
C GLN A 8 -2.95 6.13 2.63
N LEU A 9 -2.09 5.97 3.63
CA LEU A 9 -1.74 7.04 4.58
C LEU A 9 -0.84 8.13 3.96
N GLY A 10 -0.35 7.95 2.73
CA GLY A 10 0.50 8.92 2.05
C GLY A 10 1.92 9.02 2.62
N LYS A 11 2.42 7.97 3.29
CA LYS A 11 3.78 7.98 3.87
C LYS A 11 4.88 8.24 2.84
N PRO A 12 4.88 7.59 1.65
CA PRO A 12 5.86 7.90 0.61
C PRO A 12 5.85 9.38 0.23
N ASP A 13 4.65 9.92 -0.01
CA ASP A 13 4.45 11.29 -0.47
C ASP A 13 4.91 12.32 0.58
N VAL A 14 4.60 12.08 1.86
CA VAL A 14 5.01 12.93 2.98
C VAL A 14 6.53 12.98 3.13
N ILE A 15 7.21 11.83 3.07
CA ILE A 15 8.67 11.78 3.17
C ILE A 15 9.32 12.43 1.93
N GLN A 16 8.77 12.23 0.73
CA GLN A 16 9.23 12.89 -0.49
C GLN A 16 9.13 14.42 -0.37
N LYS A 17 7.97 14.92 0.09
CA LYS A 17 7.73 16.36 0.26
C LYS A 17 8.62 16.98 1.34
N HIS A 18 9.00 16.20 2.37
CA HIS A 18 9.93 16.67 3.40
C HIS A 18 11.36 16.88 2.86
N GLY A 19 11.76 16.17 1.79
CA GLY A 19 13.01 16.41 1.05
C GLY A 19 14.29 15.91 1.73
N LYS A 20 14.19 15.41 2.97
CA LYS A 20 15.30 14.84 3.76
C LYS A 20 14.80 13.64 4.58
N PRO A 21 15.69 12.83 5.18
CA PRO A 21 15.29 11.78 6.11
C PRO A 21 14.42 12.34 7.24
N MET A 22 13.26 11.72 7.45
CA MET A 22 12.21 12.22 8.34
C MET A 22 12.15 11.40 9.62
N THR A 23 12.23 12.04 10.78
CA THR A 23 12.14 11.35 12.09
C THR A 23 10.76 10.75 12.32
N LEU A 24 10.65 9.80 13.25
CA LEU A 24 9.35 9.23 13.63
C LEU A 24 8.34 10.31 14.09
N SER A 25 8.79 11.28 14.88
CA SER A 25 7.92 12.36 15.40
C SER A 25 7.39 13.27 14.29
N GLU A 26 8.27 13.67 13.36
CA GLU A 26 7.88 14.45 12.19
C GLU A 26 6.90 13.66 11.31
N LEU A 27 7.19 12.37 11.07
CA LEU A 27 6.33 11.50 10.26
C LEU A 27 4.94 11.35 10.90
N VAL A 28 4.85 11.11 12.21
CA VAL A 28 3.57 11.01 12.93
C VAL A 28 2.78 12.31 12.82
N SER A 29 3.46 13.45 12.98
CA SER A 29 2.83 14.78 12.96
C SER A 29 2.31 15.17 11.57
N ALA A 30 2.97 14.69 10.52
CA ALA A 30 2.60 14.98 9.14
C ALA A 30 1.50 14.05 8.57
N LEU A 31 1.18 12.95 9.26
CA LEU A 31 0.19 11.98 8.78
C LEU A 31 -1.21 12.27 9.34
N PRO A 32 -2.27 12.02 8.55
CA PRO A 32 -3.66 12.16 9.01
C PRO A 32 -4.06 10.96 9.89
N ILE A 33 -3.46 10.83 11.07
CA ILE A 33 -3.70 9.72 12.00
C ILE A 33 -4.18 10.21 13.37
N HIS A 34 -4.98 9.39 14.04
CA HIS A 34 -5.44 9.70 15.38
C HIS A 34 -4.27 9.63 16.39
N PRO A 35 -4.12 10.61 17.32
CA PRO A 35 -2.99 10.64 18.27
C PRO A 35 -2.80 9.35 19.07
N SER A 36 -3.90 8.71 19.51
CA SER A 36 -3.83 7.42 20.23
C SER A 36 -3.23 6.25 19.43
N LYS A 37 -3.10 6.40 18.11
CA LYS A 37 -2.53 5.39 17.21
C LYS A 37 -1.11 5.73 16.76
N ALA A 38 -0.57 6.91 17.12
CA ALA A 38 0.77 7.37 16.76
C ALA A 38 1.86 6.35 17.12
N GLN A 39 1.76 5.74 18.30
CA GLN A 39 2.69 4.72 18.78
C GLN A 39 2.83 3.49 17.85
N TYR A 40 1.81 3.18 17.03
CA TYR A 40 1.86 2.04 16.11
C TYR A 40 2.59 2.35 14.80
N VAL A 41 2.85 3.63 14.50
CA VAL A 41 3.58 4.04 13.29
C VAL A 41 4.98 3.47 13.28
N HIS A 42 5.66 3.46 14.43
CA HIS A 42 7.01 2.89 14.55
C HIS A 42 7.05 1.41 14.13
N ARG A 43 6.10 0.60 14.63
CA ARG A 43 6.01 -0.83 14.30
C ARG A 43 5.74 -1.04 12.81
N LEU A 44 4.86 -0.24 12.23
CA LEU A 44 4.55 -0.29 10.80
C LEU A 44 5.78 0.07 9.96
N MET A 45 6.51 1.14 10.33
CA MET A 45 7.73 1.53 9.62
C MET A 45 8.81 0.46 9.73
N ARG A 46 8.98 -0.16 10.90
CA ARG A 46 9.96 -1.24 11.08
C ARG A 46 9.72 -2.42 10.13
N VAL A 47 8.46 -2.82 9.92
CA VAL A 47 8.11 -3.86 8.94
C VAL A 47 8.48 -3.41 7.52
N LEU A 48 8.13 -2.17 7.14
CA LEU A 48 8.38 -1.67 5.79
C LEU A 48 9.88 -1.47 5.50
N VAL A 49 10.66 -1.08 6.51
CA VAL A 49 12.12 -0.99 6.43
C VAL A 49 12.71 -2.38 6.22
N HIS A 50 12.30 -3.34 7.04
CA HIS A 50 12.75 -4.73 6.90
C HIS A 50 12.37 -5.33 5.54
N SER A 51 11.22 -4.96 4.98
CA SER A 51 10.79 -5.36 3.64
C SER A 51 11.45 -4.56 2.49
N GLY A 52 12.36 -3.62 2.78
CA GLY A 52 13.11 -2.87 1.77
C GLY A 52 12.37 -1.69 1.12
N PHE A 53 11.22 -1.28 1.66
CA PHE A 53 10.47 -0.12 1.14
C PHE A 53 11.00 1.21 1.69
N PHE A 54 11.60 1.23 2.87
CA PHE A 54 12.20 2.46 3.40
C PHE A 54 13.58 2.15 3.94
N PHE A 55 14.46 3.16 3.92
CA PHE A 55 15.69 3.11 4.68
C PHE A 55 15.43 3.67 6.07
N GLN A 56 16.09 3.08 7.06
CA GLN A 56 16.24 3.63 8.40
C GLN A 56 17.69 4.04 8.58
N GLN A 57 17.90 5.26 9.07
CA GLN A 57 19.21 5.81 9.36
C GLN A 57 19.21 6.46 10.73
N ASN A 58 20.34 6.34 11.43
CA ASN A 58 20.54 7.00 12.72
C ASN A 58 21.11 8.40 12.45
N LEU A 59 20.46 9.43 13.00
CA LEU A 59 21.02 10.78 13.00
C LEU A 59 22.05 10.85 14.15
N ASN A 60 23.32 11.03 13.80
CA ASN A 60 24.40 11.09 14.80
C ASN A 60 24.24 12.32 15.71
N GLY A 61 24.31 12.07 17.03
CA GLY A 61 24.48 13.10 18.04
C GLY A 61 23.34 13.16 19.05
N ILE A 62 23.56 12.55 20.23
CA ILE A 62 22.86 12.76 21.50
C ILE A 62 21.60 11.91 21.75
N HIS A 63 20.77 11.55 20.75
CA HIS A 63 19.48 10.86 21.03
C HIS A 63 19.11 9.64 20.17
N ASN A 64 20.03 9.07 19.37
CA ASN A 64 19.77 7.85 18.58
C ASN A 64 18.45 7.93 17.79
N GLN A 65 18.14 9.10 17.23
CA GLN A 65 16.86 9.34 16.56
C GLN A 65 16.85 8.63 15.21
N GLU A 66 15.94 7.67 15.08
CA GLU A 66 15.67 6.97 13.84
C GLU A 66 14.97 7.91 12.85
N ALA A 67 15.55 8.05 11.66
CA ALA A 67 14.96 8.78 10.56
C ALA A 67 14.75 7.86 9.34
N TYR A 68 13.69 8.13 8.59
CA TYR A 68 13.25 7.33 7.47
C TYR A 68 13.43 8.07 6.15
N SER A 69 13.92 7.37 5.13
CA SER A 69 14.02 7.87 3.76
C SER A 69 13.51 6.86 2.75
N LEU A 70 13.21 7.30 1.52
CA LEU A 70 12.64 6.45 0.49
C LEU A 70 13.69 5.56 -0.16
N THR A 71 13.35 4.30 -0.42
CA THR A 71 14.10 3.47 -1.37
C THR A 71 13.63 3.74 -2.80
N GLN A 72 14.38 3.24 -3.80
CA GLN A 72 14.00 3.37 -5.20
C GLN A 72 12.65 2.68 -5.48
N SER A 73 12.37 1.55 -4.82
CA SER A 73 11.10 0.83 -4.95
C SER A 73 9.91 1.68 -4.47
N THR A 74 10.06 2.39 -3.35
CA THR A 74 8.98 3.23 -2.82
C THR A 74 8.79 4.53 -3.59
N ARG A 75 9.81 5.00 -4.32
CA ARG A 75 9.64 6.12 -5.27
C ARG A 75 8.66 5.78 -6.39
N LEU A 76 8.54 4.51 -6.79
CA LEU A 76 7.52 4.05 -7.74
C LEU A 76 6.10 4.07 -7.14
N LEU A 77 5.93 4.37 -5.86
CA LEU A 77 4.63 4.44 -5.19
C LEU A 77 4.17 5.88 -4.90
N LEU A 78 4.96 6.87 -5.34
CA LEU A 78 4.63 8.29 -5.20
C LEU A 78 3.48 8.67 -6.14
N LYS A 79 2.60 9.58 -5.72
CA LYS A 79 1.48 10.06 -6.57
C LYS A 79 1.97 10.77 -7.82
N ASP A 80 2.99 11.61 -7.68
CA ASP A 80 3.45 12.50 -8.75
C ASP A 80 4.56 11.87 -9.61
N ASN A 81 4.80 10.56 -9.48
CA ASN A 81 5.77 9.86 -10.30
C ASN A 81 5.12 9.44 -11.64
N PRO A 82 5.69 9.82 -12.81
CA PRO A 82 5.18 9.40 -14.12
C PRO A 82 5.11 7.89 -14.32
N TRP A 83 5.93 7.12 -13.61
CA TRP A 83 5.99 5.64 -13.65
C TRP A 83 5.46 5.03 -12.35
N SER A 84 4.41 5.63 -11.78
CA SER A 84 3.88 5.21 -10.49
C SER A 84 3.10 3.90 -10.60
N VAL A 85 3.60 2.83 -9.99
CA VAL A 85 2.88 1.55 -9.87
C VAL A 85 1.89 1.54 -8.70
N ARG A 86 1.62 2.72 -8.11
CA ARG A 86 0.66 2.89 -7.02
C ARG A 86 -0.75 2.38 -7.36
N PRO A 87 -1.34 2.68 -8.54
CA PRO A 87 -2.68 2.19 -8.86
C PRO A 87 -2.71 0.66 -8.94
N LEU A 88 -1.70 0.04 -9.55
CA LEU A 88 -1.55 -1.42 -9.61
C LEU A 88 -1.48 -2.06 -8.22
N LEU A 89 -0.66 -1.49 -7.32
CA LEU A 89 -0.60 -1.96 -5.93
C LEU A 89 -1.97 -1.88 -5.23
N LEU A 90 -2.69 -0.77 -5.43
CA LEU A 90 -3.99 -0.56 -4.80
C LEU A 90 -5.05 -1.52 -5.37
N LEU A 91 -5.01 -1.80 -6.67
CA LEU A 91 -5.87 -2.77 -7.34
C LEU A 91 -5.65 -4.19 -6.80
N LEU A 92 -4.40 -4.67 -6.83
CA LEU A 92 -4.06 -6.04 -6.42
C LEU A 92 -4.35 -6.31 -4.94
N LEU A 93 -4.31 -5.27 -4.12
CA LEU A 93 -4.60 -5.36 -2.69
C LEU A 93 -6.01 -4.87 -2.34
N ASP A 94 -6.88 -4.61 -3.31
CA ASP A 94 -8.28 -4.26 -3.09
C ASP A 94 -9.06 -5.45 -2.52
N PRO A 95 -10.00 -5.26 -1.57
CA PRO A 95 -10.77 -6.37 -1.00
C PRO A 95 -11.46 -7.25 -2.05
N VAL A 96 -11.90 -6.65 -3.16
CA VAL A 96 -12.53 -7.40 -4.26
C VAL A 96 -11.55 -8.38 -4.89
N LEU A 97 -10.29 -8.00 -5.10
CA LEU A 97 -9.27 -8.87 -5.67
C LEU A 97 -8.57 -9.75 -4.62
N THR A 98 -8.68 -9.44 -3.33
CA THR A 98 -8.10 -10.27 -2.28
C THR A 98 -9.03 -11.39 -1.80
N LYS A 99 -10.35 -11.17 -1.81
CA LYS A 99 -11.34 -12.18 -1.38
C LYS A 99 -11.20 -13.54 -2.11
N PRO A 100 -10.91 -13.60 -3.43
CA PRO A 100 -10.73 -14.87 -4.14
C PRO A 100 -9.63 -15.77 -3.55
N TRP A 101 -8.61 -15.22 -2.90
CA TRP A 101 -7.55 -16.03 -2.27
C TRP A 101 -8.08 -16.89 -1.12
N ASP A 102 -9.10 -16.40 -0.41
CA ASP A 102 -9.76 -17.13 0.68
C ASP A 102 -10.67 -18.26 0.15
N CYS A 103 -11.06 -18.19 -1.13
CA CYS A 103 -11.94 -19.15 -1.79
C CYS A 103 -11.18 -20.23 -2.58
N LEU A 104 -9.84 -20.25 -2.56
CA LEU A 104 -9.05 -21.19 -3.36
C LEU A 104 -9.36 -22.65 -3.02
N SER A 105 -9.51 -23.00 -1.73
CA SER A 105 -9.84 -24.37 -1.32
C SER A 105 -11.21 -24.81 -1.85
N THR A 106 -12.21 -23.93 -1.80
CA THR A 106 -13.55 -24.20 -2.36
C THR A 106 -13.52 -24.31 -3.87
N TRP A 107 -12.75 -23.45 -4.54
CA TRP A 107 -12.55 -23.50 -5.98
C TRP A 107 -11.93 -24.83 -6.44
N PHE A 108 -10.95 -25.37 -5.72
CA PHE A 108 -10.40 -26.70 -6.02
C PHE A 108 -11.41 -27.86 -5.84
N GLN A 109 -12.52 -27.61 -5.15
CA GLN A 109 -13.56 -28.61 -4.85
C GLN A 109 -14.79 -28.48 -5.75
N ASN A 110 -14.83 -27.50 -6.66
CA ASN A 110 -15.99 -27.23 -7.49
C ASN A 110 -15.61 -27.07 -8.97
N ASP A 111 -16.64 -26.99 -9.83
CA ASP A 111 -16.47 -26.86 -11.29
C ASP A 111 -16.40 -25.40 -11.76
N ASP A 112 -16.26 -24.42 -10.85
CA ASP A 112 -16.20 -23.01 -11.23
C ASP A 112 -14.90 -22.68 -11.98
N ARG A 113 -15.01 -21.76 -12.94
CA ARG A 113 -13.90 -21.41 -13.84
C ARG A 113 -12.68 -20.84 -13.10
N ASN A 114 -12.89 -20.09 -12.02
CA ASN A 114 -11.81 -19.49 -11.21
C ASN A 114 -12.33 -19.10 -9.82
N ALA A 115 -11.40 -18.93 -8.88
CA ALA A 115 -11.71 -18.53 -7.51
C ALA A 115 -12.41 -17.16 -7.37
N PHE A 116 -12.28 -16.27 -8.36
CA PHE A 116 -13.02 -15.01 -8.38
C PHE A 116 -14.52 -15.25 -8.54
N SER A 117 -14.89 -16.18 -9.42
CA SER A 117 -16.27 -16.57 -9.67
C SER A 117 -16.88 -17.23 -8.43
N VAL A 118 -16.11 -18.06 -7.71
CA VAL A 118 -16.52 -18.61 -6.42
C VAL A 118 -16.77 -17.51 -5.37
N ALA A 119 -15.90 -16.49 -5.32
CA ALA A 119 -15.97 -15.45 -4.30
C ALA A 119 -17.10 -14.43 -4.51
N HIS A 120 -17.49 -14.19 -5.76
CA HIS A 120 -18.37 -13.08 -6.15
C HIS A 120 -19.55 -13.46 -7.03
N GLU A 121 -19.68 -14.75 -7.40
CA GLU A 121 -20.74 -15.29 -8.27
C GLU A 121 -20.81 -14.60 -9.65
N LYS A 122 -19.70 -13.98 -10.05
CA LYS A 122 -19.55 -13.18 -11.27
C LYS A 122 -18.14 -13.30 -11.82
N THR A 123 -17.96 -13.06 -13.10
CA THR A 123 -16.64 -12.83 -13.66
C THR A 123 -16.07 -11.49 -13.19
N VAL A 124 -14.74 -11.33 -13.26
CA VAL A 124 -14.07 -10.06 -12.93
C VAL A 124 -14.59 -8.89 -13.78
N TRP A 125 -14.94 -9.15 -15.05
CA TRP A 125 -15.43 -8.14 -15.98
C TRP A 125 -16.85 -7.70 -15.69
N GLU A 126 -17.74 -8.63 -15.36
CA GLU A 126 -19.11 -8.30 -14.94
C GLU A 126 -19.11 -7.51 -13.63
N TYR A 127 -18.23 -7.87 -12.69
CA TYR A 127 -18.08 -7.12 -11.45
C TYR A 127 -17.56 -5.70 -11.71
N ALA A 128 -16.47 -5.58 -12.47
CA ALA A 128 -15.90 -4.27 -12.82
C ALA A 128 -16.88 -3.40 -13.62
N GLY A 129 -17.71 -4.00 -14.48
CA GLY A 129 -18.77 -3.27 -15.20
C GLY A 129 -19.83 -2.65 -14.28
N GLN A 130 -20.00 -3.18 -13.06
CA GLN A 130 -20.98 -2.70 -12.08
C GLN A 130 -20.35 -1.80 -10.99
N ASP A 131 -19.09 -2.04 -10.63
CA ASP A 131 -18.33 -1.21 -9.68
C ASP A 131 -17.46 -0.19 -10.43
N THR A 132 -17.99 1.02 -10.62
CA THR A 132 -17.27 2.12 -11.29
C THR A 132 -15.93 2.45 -10.62
N ARG A 133 -15.83 2.31 -9.30
CA ARG A 133 -14.57 2.58 -8.58
C ARG A 133 -13.52 1.53 -8.92
N LEU A 134 -13.90 0.25 -8.94
CA LEU A 134 -12.98 -0.81 -9.33
C LEU A 134 -12.57 -0.69 -10.81
N ASN A 135 -13.52 -0.35 -11.68
CA ASN A 135 -13.25 -0.13 -13.11
C ASN A 135 -12.22 0.99 -13.33
N ASN A 136 -12.42 2.15 -12.68
CA ASN A 136 -11.49 3.27 -12.77
C ASN A 136 -10.11 2.88 -12.25
N LEU A 137 -10.05 2.19 -11.11
CA LEU A 137 -8.79 1.72 -10.54
C LEU A 137 -8.09 0.69 -11.45
N PHE A 138 -8.85 -0.18 -12.11
CA PHE A 138 -8.32 -1.11 -13.11
C PHE A 138 -7.73 -0.37 -14.30
N ASN A 139 -8.44 0.61 -14.85
CA ASN A 139 -7.96 1.41 -15.98
C ASN A 139 -6.70 2.19 -15.61
N GLU A 140 -6.66 2.82 -14.43
CA GLU A 140 -5.47 3.50 -13.92
C GLU A 140 -4.29 2.52 -13.79
N ALA A 141 -4.50 1.33 -13.24
CA ALA A 141 -3.46 0.31 -13.04
C ALA A 141 -2.91 -0.30 -14.34
N ILE A 142 -3.70 -0.39 -15.40
CA ILE A 142 -3.21 -0.88 -16.70
C ILE A 142 -2.53 0.25 -17.49
N SER A 143 -2.86 1.51 -17.20
CA SER A 143 -2.26 2.68 -17.83
C SER A 143 -0.96 3.18 -17.16
N SER A 144 -0.64 2.67 -15.97
CA SER A 144 0.47 3.12 -15.11
C SER A 144 1.83 2.54 -15.49
#